data_AF-A0A0N8GR47-F1
#
_entry.id   AF-A0A0N8GR47-F1
#
_cell.length_a   1.000
_cell.length_b   1.000
_cell.length_c   1.000
_cell.angle_alpha   90.00
_cell.angle_beta   90.00
_cell.angle_gamma   90.00
#
_symmetry.space_group_name_H-M   'P 1'
#
loop_
_entity.id
_entity.type
_entity.pdbx_description
1 polymer ?
#
loop_
_entity_poly.entity_id
_entity_poly.type
_entity_poly.pdbx_seq_one_letter_code
_entity_poly.pdbx_strand_id
1 'polypeptide(L)'
;MGVYHFMGVGRSVGAVTCAVDYIEKALQMSTKPNPPESIQRLLKNSGGINHSEKNAGSIEALVLFSSPEVVERKLAAFDYIGNASPCDVRTEIEQALVKIWKSFDPKEKRKVYWCKLNINNFQECLQRVIRVTYHFSAPNRQGKEIWCNLTGGANVINLALMSMAQLTNKSSKQYIITQGKEYEKFINVPNAIAMNPNIDSYFNVFPFIQTSIDQINVYKILELLKENPLTTNDLYSRYKNFNDNLDLRSFTQVHMTKIYGQGYTNRDRQTDINSITREGLDFLEQMDNLIIDCHMPSLYDDPNFDEDSKTWLDQSTI
;
A
#
# COMPACT_ATOMS: atom_id res chain seq x y z
N MET A 1 -1.65 13.52 -3.78
CA MET A 1 -2.30 12.33 -4.39
C MET A 1 -2.86 11.49 -3.26
N GLY A 2 -3.98 10.80 -3.48
CA GLY A 2 -4.45 9.83 -2.51
C GLY A 2 -3.89 8.43 -2.76
N VAL A 3 -4.23 7.52 -1.87
CA VAL A 3 -3.75 6.14 -1.79
C VAL A 3 -4.81 5.19 -2.33
N TYR A 4 -4.36 4.17 -3.05
CA TYR A 4 -5.18 3.05 -3.50
C TYR A 4 -4.97 1.89 -2.54
N HIS A 5 -6.03 1.43 -1.90
CA HIS A 5 -5.95 0.31 -0.97
C HIS A 5 -6.32 -0.98 -1.69
N PHE A 6 -5.37 -1.89 -1.78
CA PHE A 6 -5.54 -3.21 -2.38
C PHE A 6 -5.88 -4.19 -1.27
N MET A 7 -7.00 -4.91 -1.39
CA MET A 7 -7.56 -5.67 -0.27
C MET A 7 -8.15 -6.99 -0.76
N GLY A 8 -7.84 -8.09 -0.09
CA GLY A 8 -8.60 -9.34 -0.23
C GLY A 8 -9.94 -9.25 0.50
N VAL A 9 -11.02 -9.75 -0.12
CA VAL A 9 -12.36 -9.72 0.46
C VAL A 9 -13.00 -11.10 0.46
N GLY A 10 -13.51 -11.50 1.62
CA GLY A 10 -14.32 -12.71 1.81
C GLY A 10 -15.76 -12.33 2.15
N ARG A 11 -16.39 -13.05 3.09
CA ARG A 11 -17.77 -12.75 3.53
C ARG A 11 -17.86 -11.74 4.68
N SER A 12 -16.74 -11.41 5.31
CA SER A 12 -16.69 -10.43 6.41
C SER A 12 -16.58 -9.01 5.85
N VAL A 13 -17.60 -8.19 6.13
CA VAL A 13 -17.64 -6.76 5.76
C VAL A 13 -16.55 -5.98 6.51
N GLY A 14 -16.35 -6.31 7.79
CA GLY A 14 -15.41 -5.65 8.69
C GLY A 14 -13.95 -5.70 8.21
N ALA A 15 -13.58 -6.74 7.46
CA ALA A 15 -12.23 -6.86 6.90
C ALA A 15 -11.86 -5.70 5.97
N VAL A 16 -12.84 -5.07 5.32
CA VAL A 16 -12.66 -3.85 4.52
C VAL A 16 -12.94 -2.61 5.35
N THR A 17 -14.11 -2.56 5.97
CA THR A 17 -14.64 -1.32 6.53
C THR A 17 -13.91 -0.88 7.80
N CYS A 18 -13.40 -1.80 8.62
CA CYS A 18 -12.57 -1.44 9.77
C CYS A 18 -11.24 -0.80 9.35
N ALA A 19 -10.63 -1.24 8.24
CA ALA A 19 -9.41 -0.63 7.71
C ALA A 19 -9.67 0.80 7.24
N VAL A 20 -10.75 0.98 6.48
CA VAL A 20 -11.14 2.30 5.98
C VAL A 20 -11.47 3.23 7.15
N ASP A 21 -12.31 2.80 8.08
CA ASP A 21 -12.67 3.58 9.27
C ASP A 21 -11.44 3.95 10.11
N TYR A 22 -10.49 3.03 10.28
CA TYR A 22 -9.24 3.32 10.99
C TYR A 22 -8.43 4.42 10.30
N ILE A 23 -8.23 4.31 8.99
CA ILE A 23 -7.43 5.28 8.23
C ILE A 23 -8.10 6.66 8.23
N GLU A 24 -9.43 6.73 8.03
CA GLU A 24 -10.14 8.01 8.09
C GLU A 24 -10.04 8.68 9.46
N LYS A 25 -10.21 7.91 10.55
CA LYS A 25 -10.00 8.42 11.90
C LYS A 25 -8.56 8.87 12.12
N ALA A 26 -7.57 8.15 11.60
CA ALA A 26 -6.17 8.51 11.69
C ALA A 26 -5.87 9.84 10.96
N LEU A 27 -6.43 10.01 9.75
CA LEU A 27 -6.34 11.26 8.99
C LEU A 27 -6.97 12.42 9.76
N GLN A 28 -8.16 12.24 10.33
CA GLN A 28 -8.80 13.27 11.16
C GLN A 28 -7.98 13.61 12.42
N MET A 29 -7.36 12.60 13.05
CA MET A 29 -6.45 12.84 14.18
C MET A 29 -5.21 13.64 13.77
N SER A 30 -4.70 13.40 12.56
CA SER A 30 -3.51 14.09 12.04
C SER A 30 -3.70 15.60 11.86
N THR A 31 -4.95 16.08 11.72
CA THR A 31 -5.24 17.53 11.58
C THR A 31 -5.33 18.26 12.91
N LYS A 32 -5.26 17.57 14.06
CA LYS A 32 -5.34 18.19 15.39
C LYS A 32 -4.02 18.88 15.76
N PRO A 33 -4.04 19.93 16.61
CA PRO A 33 -2.81 20.46 17.19
C PRO A 33 -2.16 19.38 18.07
N ASN A 34 -0.97 18.93 17.69
CA ASN A 34 -0.23 17.81 18.32
C ASN A 34 -0.86 16.42 18.07
N PRO A 35 -0.84 15.91 16.83
CA PRO A 35 -1.33 14.56 16.55
C PRO A 35 -0.41 13.50 17.21
N PRO A 36 -0.94 12.33 17.62
CA PRO A 36 -0.12 11.26 18.19
C PRO A 36 1.04 10.88 17.26
N GLU A 37 2.23 10.66 17.82
CA GLU A 37 3.41 10.35 17.02
C GLU A 37 3.24 9.07 16.19
N SER A 38 2.56 8.07 16.73
CA SER A 38 2.21 6.82 16.05
C SER A 38 1.38 7.05 14.77
N ILE A 39 0.42 7.99 14.81
CA ILE A 39 -0.38 8.40 13.65
C ILE A 39 0.47 9.18 12.65
N GLN A 40 1.33 10.08 13.13
CA GLN A 40 2.27 10.80 12.25
C GLN A 40 3.17 9.81 11.51
N ARG A 41 3.74 8.82 12.20
CA ARG A 41 4.58 7.77 11.59
C ARG A 41 3.81 6.93 10.57
N LEU A 42 2.56 6.58 10.86
CA LEU A 42 1.71 5.83 9.93
C LEU A 42 1.54 6.58 8.60
N LEU A 43 1.18 7.87 8.66
CA LEU A 43 0.92 8.71 7.49
C LEU A 43 2.20 9.27 6.86
N LYS A 44 3.34 9.19 7.56
CA LYS A 44 4.64 9.65 7.08
C LYS A 44 4.97 8.99 5.73
N ASN A 45 5.53 9.82 4.85
CA ASN A 45 5.97 9.48 3.50
C ASN A 45 4.86 9.11 2.51
N SER A 46 3.59 9.34 2.87
CA SER A 46 2.46 9.14 1.98
C SER A 46 2.23 10.36 1.09
N GLY A 47 1.70 10.17 -0.11
CA GLY A 47 1.46 11.21 -1.11
C GLY A 47 2.59 11.38 -2.13
N GLY A 48 3.75 10.74 -1.91
CA GLY A 48 4.89 10.75 -2.81
C GLY A 48 5.74 12.03 -2.77
N ILE A 49 6.96 11.92 -3.29
CA ILE A 49 8.02 12.95 -3.20
C ILE A 49 7.64 14.29 -3.87
N ASN A 50 6.79 14.27 -4.90
CA ASN A 50 6.47 15.44 -5.73
C ASN A 50 5.04 16.01 -5.53
N HIS A 51 4.30 15.58 -4.51
CA HIS A 51 2.97 16.15 -4.23
C HIS A 51 2.89 16.81 -2.87
N SER A 52 2.01 17.81 -2.76
CA SER A 52 1.67 18.42 -1.48
C SER A 52 1.07 17.39 -0.52
N GLU A 53 1.58 17.36 0.71
CA GLU A 53 1.14 16.49 1.81
C GLU A 53 -0.25 16.83 2.36
N LYS A 54 -0.97 17.80 1.76
CA LYS A 54 -2.26 18.27 2.27
C LYS A 54 -3.26 17.13 2.53
N ASN A 55 -3.14 16.04 1.78
CA ASN A 55 -3.96 14.83 1.92
C ASN A 55 -3.11 13.55 1.99
N ALA A 56 -1.93 13.60 2.63
CA ALA A 56 -1.05 12.43 2.75
C ALA A 56 -1.79 11.25 3.43
N GLY A 57 -1.86 10.11 2.73
CA GLY A 57 -2.54 8.92 3.22
C GLY A 57 -4.06 8.90 3.00
N SER A 58 -4.65 9.94 2.38
CA SER A 58 -6.09 9.96 2.08
C SER A 58 -6.46 8.87 1.08
N ILE A 59 -7.54 8.14 1.35
CA ILE A 59 -8.02 7.05 0.49
C ILE A 59 -8.69 7.64 -0.75
N GLU A 60 -8.09 7.44 -1.92
CA GLU A 60 -8.70 7.84 -3.20
C GLU A 60 -9.60 6.72 -3.76
N ALA A 61 -9.14 5.48 -3.63
CA ALA A 61 -9.85 4.31 -4.14
C ALA A 61 -9.55 3.03 -3.36
N LEU A 62 -10.49 2.11 -3.41
CA LEU A 62 -10.32 0.73 -2.99
C LEU A 62 -10.28 -0.19 -4.21
N VAL A 63 -9.39 -1.17 -4.20
CA VAL A 63 -9.30 -2.25 -5.18
C VAL A 63 -9.50 -3.56 -4.43
N LEU A 64 -10.70 -4.13 -4.57
CA LEU A 64 -11.14 -5.30 -3.82
C LEU A 64 -11.02 -6.56 -4.68
N PHE A 65 -10.20 -7.50 -4.22
CA PHE A 65 -9.97 -8.77 -4.88
C PHE A 65 -10.80 -9.86 -4.20
N SER A 66 -11.63 -10.58 -4.98
CA SER A 66 -12.48 -11.63 -4.42
C SER A 66 -12.90 -12.68 -5.44
N SER A 67 -13.55 -13.72 -4.95
CA SER A 67 -14.19 -14.78 -5.74
C SER A 67 -15.30 -14.23 -6.64
N PRO A 68 -15.64 -14.91 -7.76
CA PRO A 68 -16.75 -14.52 -8.63
C PRO A 68 -18.07 -14.37 -7.87
N GLU A 69 -18.34 -15.24 -6.89
CA GLU A 69 -19.60 -15.28 -6.17
C GLU A 69 -19.80 -14.03 -5.28
N VAL A 70 -18.73 -13.46 -4.73
CA VAL A 70 -18.79 -12.18 -4.02
C VAL A 70 -19.00 -11.02 -4.99
N VAL A 71 -18.22 -10.97 -6.08
CA VAL A 71 -18.27 -9.87 -7.06
C VAL A 71 -19.64 -9.80 -7.77
N GLU A 72 -20.21 -10.98 -8.06
CA GLU A 72 -21.50 -11.17 -8.73
C GLU A 72 -22.70 -11.18 -7.76
N ARG A 73 -22.52 -10.79 -6.49
CA ARG A 73 -23.58 -10.64 -5.48
C ARG A 73 -24.34 -11.94 -5.15
N LYS A 74 -23.66 -13.08 -5.22
CA LYS A 74 -24.25 -14.42 -4.97
C LYS A 74 -24.05 -14.93 -3.55
N LEU A 75 -23.14 -14.33 -2.78
CA LEU A 75 -22.88 -14.71 -1.38
C LEU A 75 -23.36 -13.64 -0.41
N ALA A 76 -24.11 -14.07 0.60
CA ALA A 76 -24.50 -13.24 1.73
C ALA A 76 -23.30 -12.96 2.65
N ALA A 77 -23.24 -11.75 3.22
CA ALA A 77 -22.25 -11.44 4.24
C ALA A 77 -22.45 -12.29 5.51
N PHE A 78 -21.42 -12.33 6.37
CA PHE A 78 -21.61 -12.81 7.73
C PHE A 78 -22.37 -11.78 8.55
N ASP A 79 -23.10 -12.25 9.57
CA ASP A 79 -23.81 -11.37 10.49
C ASP A 79 -22.83 -10.48 11.24
N TYR A 80 -23.27 -9.25 11.54
CA TYR A 80 -22.45 -8.29 12.25
C TYR A 80 -23.32 -7.40 13.15
N ILE A 81 -22.69 -6.63 14.02
CA ILE A 81 -23.42 -5.78 14.97
C ILE A 81 -24.27 -4.75 14.21
N GLY A 82 -25.57 -4.79 14.47
CA GLY A 82 -26.56 -3.96 13.79
C GLY A 82 -27.21 -4.59 12.56
N ASN A 83 -26.77 -5.78 12.12
CA ASN A 83 -27.39 -6.53 11.03
C ASN A 83 -27.23 -8.05 11.19
N ALA A 84 -28.26 -8.70 11.72
CA ALA A 84 -28.27 -10.16 11.92
C ALA A 84 -28.65 -10.96 10.66
N SER A 85 -29.08 -10.30 9.59
CA SER A 85 -29.51 -10.95 8.35
C SER A 85 -29.07 -10.11 7.14
N PRO A 86 -27.75 -9.96 6.95
CA PRO A 86 -27.23 -9.14 5.89
C PRO A 86 -27.53 -9.71 4.51
N CYS A 87 -27.57 -8.82 3.52
CA CYS A 87 -27.70 -9.18 2.11
C CYS A 87 -26.36 -9.61 1.51
N ASP A 88 -26.16 -9.43 0.21
CA ASP A 88 -24.92 -9.80 -0.44
C ASP A 88 -23.73 -8.95 0.03
N VAL A 89 -22.56 -9.59 0.10
CA VAL A 89 -21.32 -8.99 0.62
C VAL A 89 -20.98 -7.65 -0.04
N ARG A 90 -21.13 -7.56 -1.35
CA ARG A 90 -20.77 -6.36 -2.12
C ARG A 90 -21.69 -5.21 -1.74
N THR A 91 -23.00 -5.43 -1.72
CA THR A 91 -23.96 -4.41 -1.27
C THR A 91 -23.68 -3.94 0.15
N GLU A 92 -23.41 -4.85 1.09
CA GLU A 92 -23.14 -4.48 2.48
C GLU A 92 -21.87 -3.64 2.64
N ILE A 93 -20.79 -4.00 1.94
CA ILE A 93 -19.55 -3.23 1.92
C ILE A 93 -19.80 -1.85 1.31
N GLU A 94 -20.45 -1.77 0.16
CA GLU A 94 -20.73 -0.50 -0.53
C GLU A 94 -21.55 0.43 0.39
N GLN A 95 -22.61 -0.07 1.04
CA GLN A 95 -23.43 0.71 1.97
C GLN A 95 -22.68 1.16 3.22
N ALA A 96 -21.86 0.29 3.80
CA ALA A 96 -21.06 0.63 4.98
C ALA A 96 -20.01 1.69 4.64
N LEU A 97 -19.34 1.59 3.49
CA LEU A 97 -18.37 2.58 3.01
C LEU A 97 -19.01 3.95 2.76
N VAL A 98 -20.21 4.01 2.17
CA VAL A 98 -20.96 5.28 2.03
C VAL A 98 -21.11 5.96 3.39
N LYS A 99 -21.51 5.22 4.42
CA LYS A 99 -21.73 5.76 5.77
C LYS A 99 -20.43 6.26 6.38
N ILE A 100 -19.35 5.46 6.27
CA ILE A 100 -18.03 5.83 6.76
C ILE A 100 -17.56 7.10 6.07
N TRP A 101 -17.44 7.10 4.74
CA TRP A 101 -16.89 8.26 4.01
C TRP A 101 -17.72 9.53 4.18
N LYS A 102 -19.06 9.45 4.14
CA LYS A 102 -19.91 10.64 4.39
C LYS A 102 -19.73 11.21 5.79
N SER A 103 -19.34 10.40 6.78
CA SER A 103 -19.09 10.91 8.12
C SER A 103 -17.80 11.74 8.22
N PHE A 104 -16.88 11.58 7.26
CA PHE A 104 -15.61 12.33 7.20
C PHE A 104 -15.61 13.43 6.13
N ASP A 105 -16.07 13.12 4.91
CA ASP A 105 -16.27 14.10 3.83
C ASP A 105 -17.56 13.80 3.05
N PRO A 106 -18.64 14.58 3.29
CA PRO A 106 -19.92 14.40 2.58
C PRO A 106 -19.87 14.68 1.07
N LYS A 107 -18.84 15.39 0.57
CA LYS A 107 -18.75 15.85 -0.81
C LYS A 107 -17.80 15.00 -1.65
N GLU A 108 -16.88 14.28 -1.01
CA GLU A 108 -15.87 13.49 -1.70
C GLU A 108 -16.47 12.17 -2.22
N LYS A 109 -16.33 11.95 -3.53
CA LYS A 109 -16.69 10.68 -4.18
C LYS A 109 -15.45 9.81 -4.26
N ARG A 110 -15.55 8.58 -3.76
CA ARG A 110 -14.44 7.62 -3.76
C ARG A 110 -14.80 6.39 -4.58
N LYS A 111 -13.78 5.78 -5.16
CA LYS A 111 -13.99 4.70 -6.13
C LYS A 111 -13.76 3.34 -5.47
N VAL A 112 -14.60 2.38 -5.82
CA VAL A 112 -14.40 0.98 -5.46
C VAL A 112 -14.36 0.17 -6.74
N TYR A 113 -13.22 -0.49 -6.96
CA TYR A 113 -13.01 -1.41 -8.08
C TYR A 113 -13.10 -2.84 -7.57
N TRP A 114 -13.89 -3.66 -8.24
CA TRP A 114 -14.02 -5.08 -7.92
C TRP A 114 -13.24 -5.93 -8.92
N CYS A 115 -12.32 -6.74 -8.42
CA CYS A 115 -11.46 -7.62 -9.19
C CYS A 115 -11.82 -9.07 -8.91
N LYS A 116 -12.34 -9.75 -9.95
CA LYS A 116 -12.71 -11.17 -9.89
C LYS A 116 -11.48 -12.08 -10.07
N LEU A 117 -11.30 -13.00 -9.13
CA LEU A 117 -10.19 -13.96 -9.10
C LEU A 117 -10.69 -15.38 -8.77
N ASN A 118 -10.04 -16.38 -9.35
CA ASN A 118 -10.14 -17.75 -8.84
C ASN A 118 -9.32 -17.91 -7.57
N ILE A 119 -10.00 -17.92 -6.41
CA ILE A 119 -9.35 -17.96 -5.09
C ILE A 119 -8.59 -19.26 -4.79
N ASN A 120 -8.74 -20.30 -5.63
CA ASN A 120 -8.03 -21.57 -5.52
C ASN A 120 -6.81 -21.65 -6.44
N ASN A 121 -6.54 -20.60 -7.24
CA ASN A 121 -5.42 -20.56 -8.17
C ASN A 121 -4.48 -19.39 -7.83
N PHE A 122 -3.38 -19.69 -7.16
CA PHE A 122 -2.38 -18.69 -6.78
C PHE A 122 -1.76 -17.99 -8.00
N GLN A 123 -1.42 -18.73 -9.05
CA GLN A 123 -0.76 -18.18 -10.24
C GLN A 123 -1.65 -17.15 -10.92
N GLU A 124 -2.94 -17.45 -11.08
CA GLU A 124 -3.92 -16.50 -11.63
C GLU A 124 -4.10 -15.28 -10.73
N CYS A 125 -4.23 -15.50 -9.41
CA CYS A 125 -4.31 -14.41 -8.44
C CYS A 125 -3.11 -13.47 -8.55
N LEU A 126 -1.88 -14.02 -8.53
CA LEU A 126 -0.65 -13.26 -8.63
C LEU A 126 -0.56 -12.47 -9.94
N GLN A 127 -0.79 -13.13 -11.07
CA GLN A 127 -0.74 -12.48 -12.38
C GLN A 127 -1.75 -11.34 -12.48
N ARG A 128 -2.99 -11.54 -12.02
CA ARG A 128 -4.02 -10.49 -12.10
C ARG A 128 -3.76 -9.35 -11.11
N VAL A 129 -3.30 -9.64 -9.89
CA VAL A 129 -2.89 -8.60 -8.93
C VAL A 129 -1.76 -7.74 -9.51
N ILE A 130 -0.71 -8.36 -10.06
CA ILE A 130 0.39 -7.63 -10.72
C ILE A 130 -0.12 -6.78 -11.89
N ARG A 131 -1.02 -7.33 -12.73
CA ARG A 131 -1.63 -6.59 -13.84
C ARG A 131 -2.37 -5.34 -13.37
N VAL A 132 -3.21 -5.49 -12.36
CA VAL A 132 -3.96 -4.38 -11.76
C VAL A 132 -3.02 -3.35 -11.11
N THR A 133 -1.95 -3.79 -10.45
CA THR A 133 -0.92 -2.92 -9.90
C THR A 133 -0.30 -2.03 -10.98
N TYR A 134 0.15 -2.61 -12.10
CA TYR A 134 0.76 -1.82 -13.18
C TYR A 134 -0.26 -0.98 -13.95
N HIS A 135 -1.54 -1.36 -13.99
CA HIS A 135 -2.58 -0.50 -14.52
C HIS A 135 -2.67 0.83 -13.73
N PHE A 136 -2.62 0.77 -12.40
CA PHE A 136 -2.65 1.97 -11.55
C PHE A 136 -1.27 2.60 -11.28
N SER A 137 -0.19 1.88 -11.57
CA SER A 137 1.19 2.30 -11.31
C SER A 137 2.15 1.85 -12.42
N ALA A 138 1.83 2.27 -13.64
CA ALA A 138 2.58 1.90 -14.85
C ALA A 138 4.08 2.24 -14.75
N PRO A 139 4.96 1.47 -15.40
CA PRO A 139 6.37 1.81 -15.51
C PRO A 139 6.55 3.20 -16.12
N ASN A 140 7.56 3.95 -15.66
CA ASN A 140 7.95 5.26 -16.20
C ASN A 140 6.88 6.36 -16.14
N ARG A 141 5.79 6.14 -15.39
CA ARG A 141 4.78 7.14 -15.08
C ARG A 141 4.67 7.28 -13.57
N GLN A 142 4.27 8.46 -13.14
CA GLN A 142 3.93 8.68 -11.74
C GLN A 142 2.63 7.93 -11.44
N GLY A 143 2.76 6.75 -10.87
CA GLY A 143 1.66 5.88 -10.47
C GLY A 143 0.97 6.34 -9.19
N LYS A 144 -0.13 5.66 -8.85
CA LYS A 144 -0.78 5.79 -7.55
C LYS A 144 0.06 5.14 -6.47
N GLU A 145 0.01 5.71 -5.27
CA GLU A 145 0.53 5.05 -4.08
C GLU A 145 -0.40 3.88 -3.71
N ILE A 146 0.18 2.71 -3.43
CA ILE A 146 -0.58 1.49 -3.15
C ILE A 146 -0.28 0.97 -1.74
N TRP A 147 -1.32 0.81 -0.93
CA TRP A 147 -1.23 0.12 0.34
C TRP A 147 -1.97 -1.22 0.27
N CYS A 148 -1.39 -2.28 0.80
CA CYS A 148 -2.01 -3.60 0.82
C CYS A 148 -2.61 -3.90 2.20
N ASN A 149 -3.92 -4.13 2.25
CA ASN A 149 -4.59 -4.70 3.41
C ASN A 149 -4.63 -6.22 3.30
N LEU A 150 -4.03 -6.91 4.27
CA LEU A 150 -3.93 -8.37 4.36
C LEU A 150 -4.91 -8.98 5.38
N THR A 151 -5.87 -8.20 5.87
CA THR A 151 -6.85 -8.60 6.91
C THR A 151 -7.83 -9.67 6.45
N GLY A 152 -8.31 -9.58 5.21
CA GLY A 152 -9.46 -10.35 4.75
C GLY A 152 -9.21 -11.14 3.47
N GLY A 153 -10.24 -11.88 3.06
CA GLY A 153 -10.21 -12.67 1.83
C GLY A 153 -9.54 -14.02 1.97
N ALA A 154 -9.38 -14.69 0.83
CA ALA A 154 -8.68 -15.97 0.80
C ALA A 154 -7.17 -15.76 0.99
N ASN A 155 -6.52 -16.65 1.73
CA ASN A 155 -5.07 -16.62 1.95
C ASN A 155 -4.28 -16.57 0.63
N VAL A 156 -4.79 -17.20 -0.42
CA VAL A 156 -4.20 -17.18 -1.77
C VAL A 156 -4.12 -15.75 -2.34
N ILE A 157 -5.15 -14.92 -2.10
CA ILE A 157 -5.15 -13.51 -2.51
C ILE A 157 -4.15 -12.71 -1.68
N ASN A 158 -4.12 -12.91 -0.36
CA ASN A 158 -3.19 -12.19 0.51
C ASN A 158 -1.74 -12.54 0.19
N LEU A 159 -1.45 -13.81 -0.11
CA LEU A 159 -0.15 -14.24 -0.60
C LEU A 159 0.19 -13.57 -1.94
N ALA A 160 -0.77 -13.49 -2.87
CA ALA A 160 -0.57 -12.81 -4.16
C ALA A 160 -0.29 -11.30 -3.98
N LEU A 161 -0.99 -10.62 -3.07
CA LEU A 161 -0.73 -9.22 -2.72
C LEU A 161 0.65 -9.03 -2.12
N MET A 162 1.04 -9.88 -1.16
CA MET A 162 2.39 -9.86 -0.58
C MET A 162 3.46 -10.11 -1.64
N SER A 163 3.31 -11.13 -2.47
CA SER A 163 4.25 -11.44 -3.55
C SER A 163 4.35 -10.29 -4.55
N MET A 164 3.23 -9.69 -4.96
CA MET A 164 3.26 -8.49 -5.82
C MET A 164 4.01 -7.34 -5.14
N ALA A 165 3.73 -7.09 -3.86
CA ALA A 165 4.37 -6.04 -3.09
C ALA A 165 5.89 -6.25 -3.00
N GLN A 166 6.37 -7.50 -2.82
CA GLN A 166 7.81 -7.80 -2.77
C GLN A 166 8.50 -7.83 -4.14
N LEU A 167 7.84 -8.33 -5.18
CA LEU A 167 8.44 -8.52 -6.50
C LEU A 167 8.42 -7.25 -7.35
N THR A 168 7.35 -6.46 -7.25
CA THR A 168 7.19 -5.24 -8.06
C THR A 168 7.58 -4.00 -7.28
N ASN A 169 7.54 -4.11 -5.95
CA ASN A 169 7.85 -3.02 -5.05
C ASN A 169 7.02 -1.73 -5.35
N LYS A 170 5.80 -1.94 -5.85
CA LYS A 170 4.84 -0.86 -6.12
C LYS A 170 3.99 -0.48 -4.92
N SER A 171 3.97 -1.34 -3.88
CA SER A 171 3.30 -1.02 -2.64
C SER A 171 4.25 -0.29 -1.69
N SER A 172 3.75 0.76 -1.02
CA SER A 172 4.51 1.53 -0.03
C SER A 172 4.25 1.09 1.40
N LYS A 173 3.10 0.43 1.68
CA LYS A 173 2.76 -0.14 2.99
C LYS A 173 1.96 -1.43 2.85
N GLN A 174 2.20 -2.35 3.76
CA GLN A 174 1.39 -3.55 3.96
C GLN A 174 0.91 -3.58 5.40
N TYR A 175 -0.35 -3.88 5.64
CA TYR A 175 -0.90 -3.87 7.00
C TYR A 175 -1.98 -4.93 7.21
N ILE A 176 -2.21 -5.26 8.47
CA ILE A 176 -3.33 -6.10 8.93
C ILE A 176 -4.04 -5.40 10.08
N ILE A 177 -5.34 -5.65 10.17
CA ILE A 177 -6.10 -5.42 11.38
C ILE A 177 -6.25 -6.74 12.11
N THR A 178 -5.82 -6.76 13.36
CA THR A 178 -6.07 -7.88 14.27
C THR A 178 -7.23 -7.51 15.19
N GLN A 179 -8.24 -8.36 15.23
CA GLN A 179 -9.38 -8.17 16.13
C GLN A 179 -9.43 -9.32 17.14
N GLY A 180 -9.62 -8.97 18.42
CA GLY A 180 -10.03 -9.93 19.44
C GLY A 180 -11.40 -10.52 19.09
N LYS A 181 -11.69 -11.69 19.65
CA LYS A 181 -12.96 -12.41 19.39
C LYS A 181 -14.18 -11.56 19.76
N GLU A 182 -14.05 -10.73 20.78
CA GLU A 182 -15.06 -9.76 21.21
C GLU A 182 -15.40 -8.70 20.17
N TYR A 183 -14.51 -8.46 19.19
CA TYR A 183 -14.70 -7.49 18.12
C TYR A 183 -14.97 -8.11 16.75
N GLU A 184 -15.10 -9.44 16.65
CA GLU A 184 -15.21 -10.17 15.37
C GLU A 184 -16.40 -9.72 14.49
N LYS A 185 -17.46 -9.22 15.14
CA LYS A 185 -18.70 -8.75 14.49
C LYS A 185 -18.73 -7.25 14.25
N PHE A 186 -17.64 -6.53 14.49
CA PHE A 186 -17.59 -5.09 14.25
C PHE A 186 -17.21 -4.80 12.80
N ILE A 187 -17.91 -3.84 12.20
CA ILE A 187 -17.62 -3.32 10.85
C ILE A 187 -17.00 -1.91 10.89
N ASN A 188 -16.74 -1.38 12.08
CA ASN A 188 -16.03 -0.13 12.34
C ASN A 188 -15.03 -0.37 13.47
N VAL A 189 -14.02 0.47 13.58
CA VAL A 189 -13.07 0.43 14.70
C VAL A 189 -13.83 0.63 16.00
N PRO A 190 -13.82 -0.35 16.94
CA PRO A 190 -14.48 -0.21 18.23
C PRO A 190 -13.94 0.98 19.01
N ASN A 191 -14.80 1.71 19.70
CA ASN A 191 -14.40 2.90 20.48
C ASN A 191 -13.40 2.60 21.61
N ALA A 192 -13.32 1.34 22.05
CA ALA A 192 -12.38 0.89 23.08
C ALA A 192 -10.93 0.77 22.56
N ILE A 193 -10.72 0.71 21.25
CA ILE A 193 -9.39 0.61 20.66
C ILE A 193 -8.71 1.97 20.68
N ALA A 194 -7.63 2.08 21.43
CA ALA A 194 -6.74 3.24 21.38
C ALA A 194 -5.99 3.22 20.05
N MET A 195 -6.20 4.21 19.18
CA MET A 195 -5.60 4.27 17.84
C MET A 195 -4.10 4.57 17.88
N ASN A 196 -3.29 3.54 18.10
CA ASN A 196 -1.84 3.60 18.17
C ASN A 196 -1.24 2.49 17.29
N PRO A 197 -1.07 2.74 15.97
CA PRO A 197 -0.63 1.71 15.04
C PRO A 197 0.72 1.11 15.49
N ASN A 198 0.87 -0.21 15.32
CA ASN A 198 1.99 -1.04 15.77
C ASN A 198 2.19 -1.15 17.29
N ILE A 199 1.34 -0.52 18.11
CA ILE A 199 1.44 -0.54 19.58
C ILE A 199 0.19 -1.17 20.18
N ASP A 200 -0.98 -0.80 19.69
CA ASP A 200 -2.28 -1.28 20.15
C ASP A 200 -2.60 -2.73 19.75
N SER A 201 -1.72 -3.36 18.95
CA SER A 201 -1.91 -4.67 18.33
C SER A 201 -3.13 -4.78 17.42
N TYR A 202 -3.90 -3.70 17.23
CA TYR A 202 -5.07 -3.65 16.37
C TYR A 202 -4.67 -3.37 14.94
N PHE A 203 -3.93 -2.28 14.68
CA PHE A 203 -3.48 -1.93 13.32
C PHE A 203 -1.97 -2.12 13.20
N ASN A 204 -1.55 -3.13 12.45
CA ASN A 204 -0.14 -3.51 12.35
C ASN A 204 0.35 -3.34 10.91
N VAL A 205 1.33 -2.47 10.70
CA VAL A 205 2.08 -2.28 9.47
C VAL A 205 3.28 -3.22 9.48
N PHE A 206 3.43 -4.02 8.42
CA PHE A 206 4.54 -4.94 8.27
C PHE A 206 5.68 -4.32 7.45
N PRO A 207 6.94 -4.61 7.81
CA PRO A 207 8.07 -4.27 6.95
C PRO A 207 8.03 -5.09 5.66
N PHE A 208 8.57 -4.52 4.59
CA PHE A 208 8.81 -5.27 3.35
C PHE A 208 10.00 -6.19 3.54
N ILE A 209 9.83 -7.48 3.22
CA ILE A 209 10.95 -8.41 3.13
C ILE A 209 11.57 -8.22 1.75
N GLN A 210 12.61 -7.41 1.67
CA GLN A 210 13.26 -7.14 0.39
C GLN A 210 13.84 -8.42 -0.22
N THR A 211 13.58 -8.63 -1.50
CA THR A 211 14.21 -9.69 -2.29
C THR A 211 15.51 -9.17 -2.93
N SER A 212 16.48 -10.06 -3.18
CA SER A 212 17.82 -9.71 -3.67
C SER A 212 17.84 -8.85 -4.95
N ILE A 213 16.79 -8.92 -5.77
CA ILE A 213 16.65 -8.19 -7.04
C ILE A 213 16.54 -6.67 -6.81
N ASP A 214 15.92 -6.25 -5.71
CA ASP A 214 15.72 -4.83 -5.38
C ASP A 214 16.75 -4.27 -4.40
N GLN A 215 17.43 -5.15 -3.68
CA GLN A 215 18.36 -4.80 -2.61
C GLN A 215 19.56 -4.02 -3.14
N ILE A 216 20.13 -4.37 -4.29
CA ILE A 216 21.38 -3.73 -4.78
C ILE A 216 21.17 -2.23 -5.06
N ASN A 217 20.07 -1.86 -5.71
CA ASN A 217 19.82 -0.47 -6.06
C ASN A 217 19.47 0.37 -4.82
N VAL A 218 18.65 -0.19 -3.92
CA VAL A 218 18.32 0.47 -2.65
C VAL A 218 19.58 0.61 -1.79
N TYR A 219 20.36 -0.46 -1.64
CA TYR A 219 21.62 -0.48 -0.91
C TYR A 219 22.57 0.60 -1.41
N LYS A 220 22.85 0.64 -2.73
CA LYS A 220 23.75 1.65 -3.32
C LYS A 220 23.30 3.08 -3.03
N ILE A 221 22.00 3.36 -3.12
CA ILE A 221 21.48 4.70 -2.84
C ILE A 221 21.62 5.05 -1.36
N LEU A 222 21.31 4.10 -0.46
CA LEU A 222 21.45 4.31 0.97
C LEU A 222 22.92 4.43 1.40
N GLU A 223 23.82 3.68 0.77
CA GLU A 223 25.28 3.79 0.96
C GLU A 223 25.78 5.18 0.58
N LEU A 224 25.36 5.71 -0.58
CA LEU A 224 25.68 7.09 -0.99
C LEU A 224 25.17 8.15 0.00
N LEU A 225 24.06 7.88 0.69
CA LEU A 225 23.47 8.76 1.72
C LEU A 225 24.03 8.52 3.13
N LYS A 226 24.75 7.42 3.37
CA LYS A 226 25.32 7.04 4.67
C LYS A 226 26.34 8.07 5.15
N GLU A 227 27.13 8.61 4.22
CA GLU A 227 28.19 9.57 4.54
C GLU A 227 27.64 10.97 4.79
N ASN A 228 26.76 11.45 3.92
CA ASN A 228 26.23 12.81 3.99
C ASN A 228 24.84 12.92 3.34
N PRO A 229 23.98 13.84 3.82
CA PRO A 229 22.77 14.22 3.11
C PRO A 229 23.09 14.81 1.73
N LEU A 230 22.29 14.48 0.71
CA LEU A 230 22.52 14.88 -0.68
C LEU A 230 21.25 15.41 -1.33
N THR A 231 21.38 16.38 -2.24
CA THR A 231 20.24 16.76 -3.10
C THR A 231 19.86 15.60 -4.01
N THR A 232 18.62 15.58 -4.52
CA THR A 232 18.19 14.50 -5.44
C THR A 232 19.07 14.46 -6.69
N ASN A 233 19.50 15.63 -7.17
CA ASN A 233 20.37 15.75 -8.34
C ASN A 233 21.80 15.26 -8.07
N ASP A 234 22.37 15.57 -6.91
CA ASP A 234 23.72 15.08 -6.55
C ASP A 234 23.72 13.57 -6.33
N LEU A 235 22.69 13.06 -5.65
CA LEU A 235 22.52 11.64 -5.42
C LEU A 235 22.37 10.88 -6.74
N TYR A 236 21.55 11.40 -7.66
CA TYR A 236 21.43 10.85 -9.02
C TYR A 236 22.77 10.88 -9.78
N SER A 237 23.49 12.00 -9.73
CA SER A 237 24.79 12.15 -10.42
C SER A 237 25.81 11.12 -9.94
N ARG A 238 25.81 10.81 -8.63
CA ARG A 238 26.65 9.74 -8.06
C ARG A 238 26.13 8.35 -8.43
N TYR A 239 24.82 8.14 -8.37
CA TYR A 239 24.19 6.86 -8.67
C TYR A 239 24.33 6.45 -10.14
N LYS A 240 24.34 7.42 -11.06
CA LYS A 240 24.44 7.16 -12.51
C LYS A 240 25.68 6.34 -12.88
N ASN A 241 26.78 6.48 -12.13
CA ASN A 241 27.99 5.66 -12.28
C ASN A 241 27.73 4.14 -12.16
N PHE A 242 26.60 3.74 -11.58
CA PHE A 242 26.18 2.35 -11.44
C PHE A 242 25.09 1.93 -12.45
N ASN A 243 24.43 2.89 -13.13
CA ASN A 243 23.37 2.64 -14.10
C ASN A 243 23.23 3.84 -15.06
N ASP A 244 23.93 3.78 -16.18
CA ASP A 244 24.01 4.87 -17.16
C ASP A 244 22.72 5.12 -17.96
N ASN A 245 21.80 4.14 -17.97
CA ASN A 245 20.59 4.17 -18.79
C ASN A 245 19.41 4.88 -18.12
N LEU A 246 19.57 5.34 -16.88
CA LEU A 246 18.51 5.96 -16.10
C LEU A 246 18.61 7.49 -16.16
N ASP A 247 17.52 8.17 -16.51
CA ASP A 247 17.43 9.62 -16.40
C ASP A 247 17.03 10.07 -14.98
N LEU A 248 17.24 11.35 -14.64
CA LEU A 248 16.94 11.90 -13.32
C LEU A 248 15.47 11.73 -12.92
N ARG A 249 14.53 11.90 -13.86
CA ARG A 249 13.10 11.77 -13.59
C ARG A 249 12.75 10.32 -13.25
N SER A 250 13.26 9.38 -14.03
CA SER A 250 13.12 7.94 -13.81
C SER A 250 13.75 7.54 -12.48
N PHE A 251 14.92 8.08 -12.12
CA PHE A 251 15.53 7.90 -10.81
C PHE A 251 14.64 8.37 -9.65
N THR A 252 14.10 9.60 -9.73
CA THR A 252 13.21 10.13 -8.69
C THR A 252 11.93 9.31 -8.56
N GLN A 253 11.32 8.93 -9.69
CA GLN A 253 10.04 8.24 -9.71
C GLN A 253 10.15 6.77 -9.29
N VAL A 254 11.19 6.08 -9.74
CA VAL A 254 11.36 4.64 -9.51
C VAL A 254 12.07 4.36 -8.19
N HIS A 255 13.15 5.08 -7.89
CA HIS A 255 13.97 4.78 -6.71
C HIS A 255 13.67 5.69 -5.53
N MET A 256 13.72 7.02 -5.71
CA MET A 256 13.58 7.92 -4.56
C MET A 256 12.20 7.80 -3.93
N THR A 257 11.14 7.81 -4.75
CA THR A 257 9.76 7.71 -4.25
C THR A 257 9.55 6.41 -3.45
N LYS A 258 10.20 5.31 -3.88
CA LYS A 258 10.20 4.03 -3.18
C LYS A 258 10.87 4.14 -1.81
N ILE A 259 12.15 4.49 -1.76
CA ILE A 259 12.93 4.45 -0.50
C ILE A 259 12.41 5.47 0.51
N TYR A 260 11.84 6.58 0.01
CA TYR A 260 11.10 7.54 0.83
C TYR A 260 9.81 6.93 1.36
N GLY A 261 8.96 6.36 0.51
CA GLY A 261 7.70 5.71 0.92
C GLY A 261 7.90 4.58 1.94
N GLN A 262 8.99 3.82 1.81
CA GLN A 262 9.38 2.75 2.73
C GLN A 262 9.97 3.27 4.05
N GLY A 263 10.25 4.58 4.15
CA GLY A 263 10.77 5.18 5.36
C GLY A 263 12.27 5.09 5.54
N TYR A 264 13.04 4.68 4.52
CA TYR A 264 14.50 4.61 4.59
C TYR A 264 15.20 5.95 4.42
N THR A 265 14.51 6.92 3.81
CA THR A 265 15.03 8.27 3.64
C THR A 265 14.01 9.32 4.06
N ASN A 266 14.49 10.43 4.59
CA ASN A 266 13.75 11.69 4.68
C ASN A 266 14.13 12.58 3.48
N ARG A 267 13.24 13.50 3.11
CA ARG A 267 13.53 14.56 2.13
C ARG A 267 13.05 15.90 2.67
N ASP A 268 13.94 16.87 2.77
CA ASP A 268 13.58 18.26 2.96
C ASP A 268 13.14 18.84 1.60
N ARG A 269 11.89 19.30 1.53
CA ARG A 269 11.30 19.81 0.29
C ARG A 269 11.80 21.19 -0.09
N GLN A 270 12.23 22.00 0.88
CA GLN A 270 12.72 23.35 0.62
C GLN A 270 14.10 23.31 -0.02
N THR A 271 14.93 22.39 0.46
CA THR A 271 16.33 22.27 0.04
C THR A 271 16.57 21.11 -0.93
N ASP A 272 15.58 20.24 -1.14
CA ASP A 272 15.70 18.97 -1.86
C ASP A 272 16.74 18.00 -1.25
N ILE A 273 17.13 18.23 0.00
CA ILE A 273 18.12 17.39 0.67
C ILE A 273 17.48 16.08 1.14
N ASN A 274 18.03 14.96 0.68
CA ASN A 274 17.69 13.63 1.11
C ASN A 274 18.67 13.17 2.18
N SER A 275 18.17 12.53 3.23
CA SER A 275 18.99 11.95 4.31
C SER A 275 18.49 10.57 4.67
N ILE A 276 19.40 9.71 5.11
CA ILE A 276 19.05 8.36 5.57
C ILE A 276 18.35 8.42 6.94
N THR A 277 17.36 7.57 7.16
CA THR A 277 16.67 7.40 8.45
C THR A 277 17.33 6.31 9.29
N ARG A 278 16.84 6.11 10.53
CA ARG A 278 17.29 4.98 11.34
C ARG A 278 16.92 3.65 10.69
N GLU A 279 15.72 3.54 10.14
CA GLU A 279 15.25 2.35 9.44
C GLU A 279 16.10 2.05 8.19
N GLY A 280 16.57 3.08 7.49
CA GLY A 280 17.50 2.93 6.37
C GLY A 280 18.88 2.45 6.80
N LEU A 281 19.38 2.94 7.94
CA LEU A 281 20.64 2.46 8.53
C LEU A 281 20.55 1.01 9.00
N ASP A 282 19.47 0.65 9.71
CA ASP A 282 19.23 -0.73 10.16
C ASP A 282 19.17 -1.69 8.95
N PHE A 283 18.58 -1.25 7.83
CA PHE A 283 18.59 -2.01 6.59
C PHE A 283 20.01 -2.20 6.03
N LEU A 284 20.83 -1.14 5.97
CA LEU A 284 22.23 -1.26 5.52
C LEU A 284 23.03 -2.23 6.38
N GLU A 285 22.90 -2.14 7.71
CA GLU A 285 23.57 -3.05 8.65
C GLU A 285 23.16 -4.51 8.41
N GLN A 286 21.88 -4.78 8.14
CA GLN A 286 21.41 -6.12 7.78
C GLN A 286 21.99 -6.60 6.45
N MET A 287 22.14 -5.71 5.46
CA MET A 287 22.67 -6.06 4.14
C MET A 287 24.19 -6.26 4.12
N ASP A 288 24.95 -5.47 4.87
CA ASP A 288 26.40 -5.66 4.99
C ASP A 288 26.72 -7.08 5.51
N ASN A 289 25.84 -7.65 6.33
CA ASN A 289 25.93 -9.03 6.81
C ASN A 289 25.52 -10.10 5.78
N LEU A 290 24.78 -9.73 4.73
CA LEU A 290 24.18 -10.65 3.73
C LEU A 290 24.86 -10.59 2.35
N ILE A 291 25.49 -9.47 1.98
CA ILE A 291 26.16 -9.26 0.69
C ILE A 291 27.36 -10.20 0.48
N ILE A 292 27.80 -10.93 1.51
CA ILE A 292 28.87 -11.92 1.42
C ILE A 292 28.54 -13.09 0.46
N ASP A 293 27.27 -13.35 0.11
CA ASP A 293 26.89 -14.63 -0.55
C ASP A 293 26.14 -14.58 -1.90
N CYS A 294 25.88 -13.43 -2.55
CA CYS A 294 25.03 -13.41 -3.76
C CYS A 294 25.60 -12.66 -4.97
N HIS A 295 26.13 -13.40 -5.97
CA HIS A 295 26.31 -12.93 -7.35
C HIS A 295 25.15 -13.42 -8.23
N MET A 296 24.34 -12.50 -8.76
CA MET A 296 23.22 -12.83 -9.67
C MET A 296 23.37 -12.12 -11.03
N PRO A 297 23.13 -12.81 -12.17
CA PRO A 297 23.13 -12.19 -13.51
C PRO A 297 21.85 -11.39 -13.78
N SER A 298 21.95 -10.35 -14.61
CA SER A 298 20.85 -9.45 -14.96
C SER A 298 19.83 -10.08 -15.92
N LEU A 299 18.53 -9.88 -15.65
CA LEU A 299 17.41 -10.31 -16.49
C LEU A 299 16.41 -9.16 -16.64
N TYR A 300 16.33 -8.52 -17.81
CA TYR A 300 15.17 -7.71 -18.23
C TYR A 300 15.10 -7.65 -19.76
N ASP A 301 13.94 -8.01 -20.34
CA ASP A 301 13.28 -7.40 -21.51
C ASP A 301 12.01 -8.20 -21.90
N ASP A 302 10.80 -7.68 -21.66
CA ASP A 302 9.56 -8.08 -22.37
C ASP A 302 8.54 -6.90 -22.42
N PRO A 303 8.03 -6.46 -23.60
CA PRO A 303 7.28 -5.21 -23.74
C PRO A 303 5.73 -5.29 -23.71
N ASN A 304 5.09 -6.45 -23.55
CA ASN A 304 3.67 -6.61 -23.95
C ASN A 304 2.62 -6.70 -22.82
N PHE A 305 2.41 -5.62 -22.05
CA PHE A 305 1.59 -5.66 -20.81
C PHE A 305 0.27 -4.85 -20.80
N ASP A 306 0.03 -3.92 -21.74
CA ASP A 306 -0.95 -2.83 -21.52
C ASP A 306 -2.39 -3.08 -22.05
N GLU A 307 -2.58 -3.90 -23.10
CA GLU A 307 -3.88 -3.97 -23.81
C GLU A 307 -4.96 -4.83 -23.12
N ASP A 308 -4.57 -5.85 -22.34
CA ASP A 308 -5.54 -6.76 -21.72
C ASP A 308 -6.28 -6.14 -20.53
N SER A 309 -5.74 -5.13 -19.83
CA SER A 309 -6.21 -4.74 -18.49
C SER A 309 -7.63 -4.13 -18.42
N LYS A 310 -8.23 -3.74 -19.55
CA LYS A 310 -9.48 -2.96 -19.58
C LYS A 310 -10.77 -3.77 -19.42
N THR A 311 -10.76 -5.09 -19.63
CA THR A 311 -11.98 -5.92 -19.60
C THR A 311 -12.30 -6.53 -18.22
N TRP A 312 -11.49 -6.26 -17.19
CA TRP A 312 -11.50 -7.02 -15.92
C TRP A 312 -11.98 -6.23 -14.71
N LEU A 313 -12.19 -4.93 -14.84
CA LEU A 313 -12.55 -4.03 -13.76
C LEU A 313 -14.02 -3.63 -13.89
N ASP A 314 -14.84 -4.06 -12.93
CA ASP A 314 -16.16 -3.47 -12.73
C ASP A 314 -16.00 -2.27 -11.78
N GLN A 315 -16.24 -1.08 -12.31
CA GLN A 315 -16.08 0.18 -11.57
C GLN A 315 -17.42 0.65 -11.04
N SER A 316 -17.55 0.65 -9.70
CA SER A 316 -18.62 1.37 -9.01
C SER A 316 -18.10 2.71 -8.51
N THR A 317 -18.85 3.78 -8.79
CA THR A 317 -18.64 5.08 -8.13
C THR A 317 -19.64 5.18 -7.00
N ILE A 318 -19.14 5.43 -5.79
CA ILE A 318 -19.91 5.50 -4.57
C ILE A 318 -19.86 6.93 -4.02
#